data_AF-A0AAN0R1C8-F1
#
_entry.id   AF-A0AAN0R1C8-F1
#
_cell.length_a   1.000
_cell.length_b   1.000
_cell.length_c   1.000
_cell.angle_alpha   90.00
_cell.angle_beta   90.00
_cell.angle_gamma   90.00
#
_symmetry.space_group_name_H-M   'P 1'
#
loop_
_entity.id
_entity.type
_entity.pdbx_description
1 polymer ?
#
loop_
_entity_poly.entity_id
_entity_poly.type
_entity_poly.pdbx_seq_one_letter_code
_entity_poly.pdbx_strand_id
1 'polypeptide(L)'
;MSREVTELDFRKPEFRDAKVEDYEFREDGALARKDRWQTGMWRVASLVGQSRGGFEIDAVVYKVRKLAGNWCTPDPDEDPGLERIDIRLSCGSVLANCERTGPFAYHWRFGNITFTSKDFGADIVEWQESAAPKA
;
A
#
# COMPACT_ATOMS: atom_id res chain seq x y z
N MET A 1 18.00 -1.69 27.77
CA MET A 1 19.22 -2.07 27.04
C MET A 1 19.14 -3.55 26.73
N SER A 2 19.17 -3.95 25.46
CA SER A 2 19.21 -5.36 25.07
C SER A 2 20.62 -5.93 25.30
N ARG A 3 20.70 -7.18 25.75
CA ARG A 3 21.98 -7.89 25.94
C ARG A 3 22.66 -8.13 24.59
N GLU A 4 23.98 -8.26 24.59
CA GLU A 4 24.73 -8.64 23.39
C GLU A 4 24.40 -10.08 22.97
N VAL A 5 24.42 -10.33 21.65
CA VAL A 5 24.22 -11.65 21.08
C VAL A 5 25.53 -12.43 21.19
N THR A 6 25.45 -13.68 21.62
CA THR A 6 26.62 -14.55 21.82
C THR A 6 26.46 -15.87 21.07
N GLU A 7 27.53 -16.65 20.95
CA GLU A 7 27.48 -17.99 20.34
C GLU A 7 26.51 -18.94 21.06
N LEU A 8 26.25 -18.72 22.35
CA LEU A 8 25.28 -19.51 23.12
C LEU A 8 23.87 -19.41 22.54
N ASP A 9 23.55 -18.28 21.90
CA ASP A 9 22.25 -18.01 21.30
C ASP A 9 22.06 -18.76 19.96
N PHE A 10 23.14 -19.27 19.37
CA PHE A 10 23.17 -19.93 18.05
C PHE A 10 23.17 -21.46 18.16
N ARG A 11 22.93 -22.02 19.35
CA ARG A 11 22.94 -23.48 19.60
C ARG A 11 21.83 -24.26 18.87
N LYS A 12 20.86 -23.58 18.26
CA LYS A 12 19.80 -24.22 17.46
C LYS A 12 20.30 -24.56 16.04
N PRO A 13 19.81 -25.65 15.42
CA PRO A 13 20.22 -26.05 14.07
C PRO A 13 20.03 -24.97 13.00
N GLU A 14 19.04 -24.09 13.16
CA GLU A 14 18.71 -23.00 12.23
C GLU A 14 19.77 -21.88 12.13
N PHE A 15 20.72 -21.83 13.08
CA PHE A 15 21.78 -20.81 13.12
C PHE A 15 23.19 -21.38 12.92
N ARG A 16 23.30 -22.63 12.48
CA ARG A 16 24.57 -23.39 12.42
C ARG A 16 25.71 -22.69 11.65
N ASP A 17 25.39 -21.96 10.58
CA ASP A 17 26.36 -21.28 9.72
C ASP A 17 26.25 -19.74 9.80
N ALA A 18 25.51 -19.23 10.78
CA ALA A 18 25.25 -17.80 10.92
C ALA A 18 26.32 -17.14 11.80
N LYS A 19 26.73 -15.92 11.45
CA LYS A 19 27.71 -15.16 12.22
C LYS A 19 27.01 -14.32 13.30
N VAL A 20 27.47 -14.42 14.54
CA VAL A 20 26.91 -13.70 15.69
C VAL A 20 26.86 -12.18 15.47
N GLU A 21 27.92 -11.63 14.87
CA GLU A 21 28.06 -10.19 14.59
C GLU A 21 26.97 -9.62 13.66
N ASP A 22 26.31 -10.46 12.86
CA ASP A 22 25.26 -10.05 11.92
C ASP A 22 23.88 -9.98 12.58
N TYR A 23 23.73 -10.31 13.87
CA TYR A 23 22.43 -10.45 14.54
C TYR A 23 22.30 -9.58 15.78
N GLU A 24 21.05 -9.27 16.12
CA GLU A 24 20.65 -8.52 17.31
C GLU A 24 19.35 -9.07 17.90
N PHE A 25 19.11 -8.81 19.18
CA PHE A 25 17.82 -9.08 19.81
C PHE A 25 16.83 -7.96 19.48
N ARG A 26 15.64 -8.36 19.05
CA ARG A 26 14.45 -7.50 18.97
C ARG A 26 13.87 -7.23 20.36
N GLU A 27 12.97 -6.26 20.44
CA GLU A 27 12.23 -5.94 21.67
C GLU A 27 11.40 -7.10 22.20
N ASP A 28 10.92 -7.98 21.31
CA ASP A 28 10.20 -9.21 21.64
C ASP A 28 11.13 -10.37 22.05
N GLY A 29 12.45 -10.14 22.12
CA GLY A 29 13.45 -11.15 22.48
C GLY A 29 13.82 -12.10 21.33
N ALA A 30 13.26 -11.93 20.13
CA ALA A 30 13.63 -12.74 18.98
C ALA A 30 15.00 -12.30 18.41
N LEU A 31 15.79 -13.28 17.99
CA LEU A 31 17.06 -13.04 17.31
C LEU A 31 16.79 -12.71 15.84
N ALA A 32 17.31 -11.58 15.36
CA ALA A 32 17.11 -11.13 13.99
C ALA A 32 18.38 -10.55 13.38
N ARG A 33 18.56 -10.69 12.07
CA ARG A 33 19.69 -10.08 11.37
C ARG A 33 19.62 -8.55 11.43
N LYS A 34 20.76 -7.89 11.61
CA LYS A 34 20.91 -6.43 11.65
C LYS A 34 20.53 -5.77 10.32
N ASP A 35 20.85 -6.39 9.20
CA ASP A 35 20.56 -5.88 7.85
C ASP A 35 19.11 -6.12 7.36
N ARG A 36 18.24 -6.68 8.19
CA ARG A 36 16.83 -6.96 7.84
C ARG A 36 16.08 -5.73 7.36
N TRP A 37 16.37 -4.57 7.94
CA TRP A 37 15.74 -3.29 7.57
C TRP A 37 16.15 -2.85 6.17
N GLN A 38 17.46 -2.96 5.87
CA GLN A 38 17.99 -2.65 4.55
C GLN A 38 17.39 -3.58 3.49
N THR A 39 17.42 -4.89 3.74
CA THR A 39 16.86 -5.89 2.82
C THR A 39 15.35 -5.73 2.64
N GLY A 40 14.62 -5.44 3.73
CA GLY A 40 13.19 -5.14 3.70
C GLY A 40 12.90 -3.92 2.82
N MET A 41 13.63 -2.83 3.00
CA MET A 41 13.45 -1.63 2.19
C MET A 41 13.78 -1.84 0.71
N TRP A 42 14.82 -2.63 0.38
CA TRP A 42 15.08 -3.02 -1.01
C TRP A 42 13.92 -3.77 -1.65
N ARG A 43 13.25 -4.65 -0.89
CA ARG A 43 12.06 -5.36 -1.39
C ARG A 43 10.90 -4.41 -1.64
N VAL A 44 10.61 -3.51 -0.70
CA VAL A 44 9.55 -2.48 -0.87
C VAL A 44 9.87 -1.58 -2.05
N ALA A 45 11.11 -1.10 -2.17
CA ALA A 45 11.57 -0.29 -3.28
C ALA A 45 11.36 -1.01 -4.63
N SER A 46 11.71 -2.29 -4.71
CA SER A 46 11.47 -3.10 -5.91
C SER A 46 9.98 -3.22 -6.27
N LEU A 47 9.11 -3.46 -5.28
CA LEU A 47 7.66 -3.56 -5.48
C LEU A 47 7.05 -2.26 -6.02
N VAL A 48 7.58 -1.11 -5.59
CA VAL A 48 7.16 0.20 -6.12
C VAL A 48 7.93 0.63 -7.38
N GLY A 49 8.70 -0.28 -7.99
CA GLY A 49 9.43 -0.02 -9.23
C GLY A 49 10.63 0.93 -9.08
N GLN A 50 11.32 0.88 -7.94
CA GLN A 50 12.59 1.56 -7.65
C GLN A 50 13.70 0.51 -7.44
N SER A 51 14.05 -0.25 -8.49
CA SER A 51 15.02 -1.36 -8.39
C SER A 51 16.36 -1.12 -9.11
N ARG A 52 16.45 -0.12 -10.00
CA ARG A 52 17.65 0.10 -10.83
C ARG A 52 18.48 1.27 -10.28
N GLY A 53 19.68 0.96 -9.79
CA GLY A 53 20.71 1.97 -9.46
C GLY A 53 20.69 2.52 -8.04
N GLY A 54 19.89 1.95 -7.14
CA GLY A 54 19.65 2.52 -5.81
C GLY A 54 18.26 3.12 -5.68
N PHE A 55 17.90 3.53 -4.46
CA PHE A 55 16.66 4.25 -4.20
C PHE A 55 16.88 5.24 -3.05
N GLU A 56 16.17 6.35 -3.11
CA GLU A 56 15.99 7.26 -1.98
C GLU A 56 14.74 6.85 -1.21
N ILE A 57 14.83 6.80 0.13
CA ILE A 57 13.72 6.37 1.00
C ILE A 57 12.48 7.23 0.76
N ASP A 58 12.64 8.54 0.63
CA ASP A 58 11.53 9.47 0.39
C ASP A 58 10.82 9.19 -0.93
N ALA A 59 11.56 8.77 -1.97
CA ALA A 59 10.97 8.39 -3.25
C ALA A 59 10.13 7.10 -3.12
N VAL A 60 10.56 6.15 -2.28
CA VAL A 60 9.79 4.94 -1.97
C VAL A 60 8.53 5.30 -1.19
N VAL A 61 8.65 6.12 -0.13
CA VAL A 61 7.52 6.58 0.69
C VAL A 61 6.50 7.33 -0.16
N TYR A 62 6.94 8.22 -1.04
CA TYR A 62 6.06 8.94 -1.97
C TYR A 62 5.26 7.97 -2.85
N LYS A 63 5.92 6.95 -3.43
CA LYS A 63 5.22 5.95 -4.24
C LYS A 63 4.25 5.10 -3.44
N VAL A 64 4.61 4.73 -2.20
CA VAL A 64 3.70 4.01 -1.29
C VAL A 64 2.48 4.87 -0.98
N ARG A 65 2.64 6.16 -0.66
CA ARG A 65 1.51 7.08 -0.44
C ARG A 65 0.61 7.17 -1.68
N LYS A 66 1.21 7.25 -2.86
CA LYS A 66 0.47 7.29 -4.12
C LYS A 66 -0.34 6.01 -4.37
N LEU A 67 0.23 4.84 -4.06
CA LEU A 67 -0.46 3.56 -4.17
C LEU A 67 -1.54 3.40 -3.10
N ALA A 68 -1.24 3.84 -1.88
CA ALA A 68 -2.17 3.82 -0.77
C ALA A 68 -3.40 4.68 -1.07
N GLY A 69 -3.25 5.82 -1.75
CA GLY A 69 -4.34 6.72 -2.12
C GLY A 69 -4.97 7.44 -0.91
N ASN A 70 -5.93 8.33 -1.18
CA ASN A 70 -6.72 9.03 -0.16
C ASN A 70 -8.16 8.50 -0.21
N TRP A 71 -8.31 7.20 0.06
CA TRP A 71 -9.61 6.54 -0.04
C TRP A 71 -10.56 6.94 1.09
N CYS A 72 -11.77 7.29 0.70
CA CYS A 72 -12.91 7.58 1.55
C CYS A 72 -13.83 6.36 1.60
N THR A 73 -14.38 6.09 2.77
CA THR A 73 -15.48 5.13 2.93
C THR A 73 -16.75 5.70 2.28
N PRO A 74 -17.50 4.93 1.50
CA PRO A 74 -18.73 5.38 0.86
C PRO A 74 -19.87 5.48 1.87
N ASP A 75 -20.64 6.55 1.76
CA ASP A 75 -21.91 6.75 2.45
C ASP A 75 -23.01 6.86 1.36
N PRO A 76 -24.06 6.03 1.34
CA PRO A 76 -25.13 6.09 0.34
C PRO A 76 -25.89 7.41 0.28
N ASP A 77 -25.83 8.22 1.34
CA ASP A 77 -26.56 9.49 1.46
C ASP A 77 -25.66 10.72 1.23
N GLU A 78 -24.33 10.54 1.15
CA GLU A 78 -23.35 11.63 0.92
C GLU A 78 -22.74 11.55 -0.49
N ASP A 79 -23.19 12.41 -1.40
CA ASP A 79 -22.66 12.49 -2.77
C ASP A 79 -21.21 13.01 -2.71
N PRO A 80 -20.22 12.30 -3.30
CA PRO A 80 -18.85 12.80 -3.39
C PRO A 80 -18.76 14.21 -4.00
N GLY A 81 -19.67 14.55 -4.92
CA GLY A 81 -19.78 15.90 -5.49
C GLY A 81 -18.60 16.32 -6.39
N LEU A 82 -17.63 15.43 -6.61
CA LEU A 82 -16.47 15.66 -7.46
C LEU A 82 -16.76 15.29 -8.91
N GLU A 83 -16.20 16.03 -9.85
CA GLU A 83 -16.36 15.77 -11.30
C GLU A 83 -15.77 14.41 -11.71
N ARG A 84 -14.71 13.97 -11.04
CA ARG A 84 -14.04 12.68 -11.32
C ARG A 84 -13.57 12.01 -10.04
N ILE A 85 -13.90 10.73 -9.92
CA ILE A 85 -13.47 9.89 -8.82
C ILE A 85 -12.86 8.58 -9.34
N ASP A 86 -11.99 7.99 -8.54
CA ASP A 86 -11.66 6.57 -8.65
C ASP A 86 -12.54 5.81 -7.65
N ILE A 87 -13.05 4.65 -8.04
CA ILE A 87 -13.84 3.77 -7.16
C ILE A 87 -13.17 2.42 -7.03
N ARG A 88 -13.19 1.86 -5.82
CA ARG A 88 -12.78 0.49 -5.53
C ARG A 88 -14.03 -0.36 -5.31
N LEU A 89 -14.12 -1.44 -6.06
CA LEU A 89 -15.20 -2.40 -5.93
C LEU A 89 -14.86 -3.46 -4.88
N SER A 90 -15.88 -4.16 -4.39
CA SER A 90 -15.78 -5.23 -3.39
C SER A 90 -14.86 -6.38 -3.84
N CYS A 91 -14.73 -6.59 -5.15
CA CYS A 91 -13.83 -7.57 -5.75
C CYS A 91 -12.35 -7.13 -5.81
N GLY A 92 -12.03 -5.92 -5.31
CA GLY A 92 -10.68 -5.35 -5.29
C GLY A 92 -10.29 -4.60 -6.57
N SER A 93 -11.15 -4.59 -7.59
CA SER A 93 -10.91 -3.81 -8.82
C SER A 93 -11.00 -2.31 -8.55
N VAL A 94 -10.08 -1.54 -9.14
CA VAL A 94 -10.11 -0.08 -9.09
C VAL A 94 -10.49 0.45 -10.48
N LEU A 95 -11.61 1.16 -10.54
CA LEU A 95 -12.08 1.84 -11.74
C LEU A 95 -11.68 3.30 -11.64
N ALA A 96 -10.69 3.69 -12.43
CA ALA A 96 -10.17 5.05 -12.42
C ALA A 96 -10.95 5.98 -13.35
N ASN A 97 -10.98 7.28 -13.02
CA ASN A 97 -11.62 8.33 -13.81
C ASN A 97 -13.12 8.07 -14.10
N CYS A 98 -13.88 7.64 -13.11
CA CYS A 98 -15.34 7.65 -13.18
C CYS A 98 -15.83 9.09 -13.19
N GLU A 99 -16.59 9.46 -14.23
CA GLU A 99 -17.02 10.84 -14.44
C GLU A 99 -18.42 11.07 -13.93
N ARG A 100 -18.64 12.21 -13.29
CA ARG A 100 -19.95 12.60 -12.81
C ARG A 100 -20.88 12.91 -13.99
N THR A 101 -22.06 12.31 -14.00
CA THR A 101 -23.10 12.54 -15.01
C THR A 101 -24.36 13.17 -14.41
N GLY A 102 -24.46 13.21 -13.08
CA GLY A 102 -25.53 13.84 -12.33
C GLY A 102 -25.32 13.70 -10.83
N PRO A 103 -26.26 14.18 -10.00
CA PRO A 103 -26.25 13.94 -8.57
C PRO A 103 -26.13 12.46 -8.26
N PHE A 104 -25.08 12.09 -7.52
CA PHE A 104 -24.80 10.72 -7.12
C PHE A 104 -24.67 9.72 -8.28
N ALA A 105 -24.32 10.17 -9.49
CA ALA A 105 -24.23 9.33 -10.67
C ALA A 105 -22.86 9.45 -11.32
N TYR A 106 -22.16 8.33 -11.42
CA TYR A 106 -20.79 8.24 -11.93
C TYR A 106 -20.69 7.21 -13.05
N HIS A 107 -20.19 7.62 -14.20
CA HIS A 107 -20.05 6.78 -15.39
C HIS A 107 -18.58 6.40 -15.63
N TRP A 108 -18.33 5.10 -15.75
CA TRP A 108 -17.03 4.57 -16.13
C TRP A 108 -17.00 4.21 -17.62
N ARG A 109 -16.36 5.08 -18.41
CA ARG A 109 -16.38 5.04 -19.88
C ARG A 109 -15.81 3.75 -20.48
N PHE A 110 -14.81 3.13 -19.84
CA PHE A 110 -14.15 1.94 -20.39
C PHE A 110 -15.00 0.67 -20.34
N GLY A 111 -15.85 0.54 -19.32
CA GLY A 111 -16.78 -0.58 -19.16
C GLY A 111 -18.20 -0.25 -19.58
N ASN A 112 -18.50 1.02 -19.91
CA ASN A 112 -19.85 1.53 -20.13
C ASN A 112 -20.80 1.22 -18.94
N ILE A 113 -20.30 1.42 -17.71
CA ILE A 113 -21.02 1.14 -16.46
C ILE A 113 -21.38 2.46 -15.79
N THR A 114 -22.57 2.56 -15.21
CA THR A 114 -22.98 3.72 -14.41
C THR A 114 -23.29 3.26 -13.00
N PHE A 115 -22.71 3.96 -12.04
CA PHE A 115 -22.89 3.78 -10.61
C PHE A 115 -23.78 4.89 -10.05
N THR A 116 -24.63 4.52 -9.10
CA THR A 116 -25.61 5.38 -8.43
C THR A 116 -25.43 5.27 -6.91
N SER A 117 -26.20 6.04 -6.13
CA SER A 117 -26.17 5.95 -4.67
C SER A 117 -26.37 4.55 -4.11
N LYS A 118 -27.10 3.68 -4.82
CA LYS A 118 -27.33 2.29 -4.40
C LYS A 118 -26.08 1.42 -4.45
N ASP A 119 -25.07 1.83 -5.23
CA ASP A 119 -23.84 1.07 -5.40
C ASP A 119 -22.80 1.45 -4.32
N PHE A 120 -22.89 2.66 -3.76
CA PHE A 120 -22.02 3.15 -2.69
C PHE A 120 -22.36 2.45 -1.37
N GLY A 121 -21.37 1.77 -0.78
CA GLY A 121 -21.56 0.92 0.41
C GLY A 121 -22.15 -0.46 0.09
N ALA A 122 -22.47 -0.73 -1.18
CA ALA A 122 -22.83 -2.06 -1.67
C ALA A 122 -21.63 -2.69 -2.40
N ASP A 123 -21.50 -2.46 -3.71
CA ASP A 123 -20.36 -2.97 -4.47
C ASP A 123 -19.17 -1.99 -4.45
N ILE A 124 -19.42 -0.68 -4.40
CA ILE A 124 -18.37 0.32 -4.18
C ILE A 124 -18.06 0.32 -2.68
N VAL A 125 -16.82 -0.04 -2.33
CA VAL A 125 -16.36 -0.13 -0.93
C VAL A 125 -15.50 1.05 -0.51
N GLU A 126 -14.87 1.73 -1.47
CA GLU A 126 -14.07 2.95 -1.26
C GLU A 126 -14.08 3.82 -2.51
N TRP A 127 -13.90 5.13 -2.35
CA TRP A 127 -13.71 6.06 -3.47
C TRP A 127 -12.64 7.10 -3.13
N GLN A 128 -12.06 7.76 -4.13
CA GLN A 128 -11.18 8.91 -3.92
C GLN A 128 -11.30 9.90 -5.08
N GLU A 129 -10.85 11.13 -4.90
CA GLU A 129 -10.68 12.06 -6.02
C GLU A 129 -9.70 11.48 -7.06
N SER A 130 -10.11 11.47 -8.33
CA SER A 130 -9.23 11.02 -9.41
C SER A 130 -8.13 12.05 -9.63
N ALA A 131 -6.88 11.60 -9.71
CA ALA A 131 -5.78 12.49 -10.06
C ALA A 131 -6.04 13.17 -11.42
N ALA A 132 -5.75 14.47 -11.52
CA ALA A 132 -5.91 15.20 -12.78
C ALA A 132 -5.12 14.50 -13.91
N PRO A 133 -5.72 14.35 -15.11
CA PRO A 133 -5.01 13.75 -16.22
C PRO A 133 -3.74 14.56 -16.51
N LYS A 134 -2.60 13.90 -16.64
CA LYS A 134 -1.39 14.54 -17.15
C LYS A 134 -1.63 14.89 -18.63
N ALA A 135 -1.52 16.18 -18.94
CA ALA A 135 -1.54 16.70 -20.31
C ALA A 135 -0.37 16.16 -21.15
#